data_AF-A0A1F4JK71-F1
#
_entry.id   AF-A0A1F4JK71-F1
#
_cell.length_a   1.000
_cell.length_b   1.000
_cell.length_c   1.000
_cell.angle_alpha   90.00
_cell.angle_beta   90.00
_cell.angle_gamma   90.00
#
_symmetry.space_group_name_H-M   'P 1'
#
loop_
_entity.id
_entity.type
_entity.pdbx_description
1 polymer ?
#
loop_
_entity_poly.entity_id
_entity_poly.type
_entity_poly.pdbx_seq_one_letter_code
_entity_poly.pdbx_strand_id
1 'polypeptide(L)'
;MKKFSTSTWHKILGAGLVTLMTACGGGSGSSDSVSVATASDADQSASVSLGRKVKVSNPPPAPEPTDGWANCASEGGTCSFSGTKQVRYGANGLYAFRTVTGPVQCTNSVFGDPVPGVTKACAYAATATTGPAPAPTPAPTETWTDCASEGGTCSFSGTRQVRYGANGTYAYRTLTGPVQCTNSVFGDPVYGVAKTCAYSDTTTTTPEPAPAPSPAPADGGRIVAPEFFGMHLAAQSHEGWPSVKFGIQRTWDSWPGVSWNVLNPSAGVYNWTTLDTLVNDSVAHGVELVYVFGHVPQWASTNPSGNCDGSTAGDCYAPQAQAWRDFVAQITDRYKGKIKYWELWNEPNAGNFWKGTHAQLVEMARNAYPIIKNAGGTVLSPSPQGTSSHTWIDAYLSAGGGSYLDIVTFHGYLYGAPETLGTLVSNIRAVQNKHGLSAKPLWDTEHSWGDKSWPMGADQDQQSAWLARYIVLSFFHRIERSFWYGWEHFVWGSLFDRSTDTILKPGIAYREVYNWMIGASFQSCTTSGSAYQCRITRANGYEGLIVWNGSGNSNITVPPGYNRMRTLDATSSAVSAGQVISAGMKPVLIEKPY
;
A
#
# COMPACT_ATOMS: atom_id res chain seq x y z
N MET A 1 61.98 20.84 -45.82
CA MET A 1 62.46 22.15 -45.33
C MET A 1 61.30 23.14 -45.35
N LYS A 2 61.06 23.82 -44.20
CA LYS A 2 60.32 25.10 -44.01
C LYS A 2 58.83 25.18 -44.45
N LYS A 3 57.89 25.86 -43.78
CA LYS A 3 57.72 26.45 -42.43
C LYS A 3 56.22 26.91 -42.37
N PHE A 4 55.53 26.59 -41.27
CA PHE A 4 54.51 27.33 -40.49
C PHE A 4 53.47 28.31 -41.11
N SER A 5 52.19 28.14 -40.71
CA SER A 5 51.41 29.07 -39.84
C SER A 5 49.97 28.51 -39.57
N THR A 6 49.66 27.97 -38.37
CA THR A 6 48.91 28.48 -37.18
C THR A 6 47.38 28.70 -37.26
N SER A 7 46.60 27.83 -36.58
CA SER A 7 45.68 28.12 -35.45
C SER A 7 44.97 26.81 -35.01
N THR A 8 45.37 26.22 -33.87
CA THR A 8 44.69 26.16 -32.54
C THR A 8 43.58 25.09 -32.40
N TRP A 9 43.95 23.82 -32.12
CA TRP A 9 43.84 23.04 -30.83
C TRP A 9 42.42 22.47 -30.53
N HIS A 10 42.06 21.25 -30.97
CA HIS A 10 42.15 19.88 -30.37
C HIS A 10 41.52 19.70 -28.95
N LYS A 11 40.42 18.96 -28.76
CA LYS A 11 40.21 17.47 -28.72
C LYS A 11 40.82 16.78 -27.47
N ILE A 12 39.97 16.17 -26.62
CA ILE A 12 39.90 14.72 -26.25
C ILE A 12 39.31 14.44 -24.85
N LEU A 13 38.37 13.48 -24.85
CA LEU A 13 37.95 12.45 -23.86
C LEU A 13 38.40 12.50 -22.39
N GLY A 14 37.49 12.07 -21.51
CA GLY A 14 37.85 11.39 -20.26
C GLY A 14 36.72 11.29 -19.24
N ALA A 15 36.15 10.09 -19.11
CA ALA A 15 35.22 9.72 -18.04
C ALA A 15 35.87 9.74 -16.65
N GLY A 16 35.09 9.98 -15.60
CA GLY A 16 35.55 9.81 -14.22
C GLY A 16 34.50 10.13 -13.16
N LEU A 17 34.12 9.10 -12.40
CA LEU A 17 33.48 9.10 -11.08
C LEU A 17 33.76 10.32 -10.20
N VAL A 18 32.76 10.81 -9.46
CA VAL A 18 33.01 11.44 -8.14
C VAL A 18 31.92 11.04 -7.13
N THR A 19 32.34 10.22 -6.18
CA THR A 19 31.81 10.02 -4.83
C THR A 19 31.99 11.30 -4.00
N LEU A 20 31.03 11.67 -3.14
CA LEU A 20 31.27 12.71 -2.13
C LEU A 20 30.77 12.26 -0.74
N MET A 21 31.73 11.96 0.14
CA MET A 21 31.61 12.10 1.59
C MET A 21 32.68 13.08 2.09
N THR A 22 32.17 14.10 2.80
CA THR A 22 32.65 14.71 4.06
C THR A 22 34.12 15.10 4.27
N ALA A 23 34.31 16.39 4.56
CA ALA A 23 34.83 16.94 5.84
C ALA A 23 36.08 17.84 5.80
N CYS A 24 35.92 18.95 6.53
CA CYS A 24 36.92 19.71 7.30
C CYS A 24 37.95 20.62 6.59
N GLY A 25 37.85 21.92 6.93
CA GLY A 25 38.95 22.59 7.63
C GLY A 25 39.59 23.81 6.97
N GLY A 26 39.16 25.00 7.41
CA GLY A 26 40.08 26.00 7.99
C GLY A 26 40.62 27.15 7.12
N GLY A 27 40.25 28.38 7.52
CA GLY A 27 41.03 29.63 7.39
C GLY A 27 41.11 30.23 5.98
N SER A 28 40.99 31.52 5.73
CA SER A 28 41.28 32.71 6.54
C SER A 28 40.49 33.91 5.99
N GLY A 29 40.17 34.86 6.87
CA GLY A 29 39.48 36.09 6.51
C GLY A 29 40.39 37.16 5.91
N SER A 30 39.78 38.02 5.09
CA SER A 30 40.10 39.44 4.86
C SER A 30 39.03 39.97 3.90
N SER A 31 37.93 40.52 4.44
CA SER A 31 37.56 41.94 4.31
C SER A 31 37.70 42.50 2.89
N ASP A 32 36.54 42.72 2.25
CA ASP A 32 36.25 44.02 1.65
C ASP A 32 34.74 44.22 1.53
N SER A 33 34.35 45.42 1.95
CA SER A 33 33.00 45.93 2.21
C SER A 33 32.33 46.49 0.96
N VAL A 34 31.05 46.17 0.73
CA VAL A 34 30.08 47.09 0.11
C VAL A 34 28.68 46.89 0.71
N SER A 35 28.31 47.86 1.55
CA SER A 35 27.02 48.55 1.72
C SER A 35 25.69 47.80 1.50
N VAL A 36 24.97 47.62 2.60
CA VAL A 36 23.53 47.35 2.69
C VAL A 36 22.76 48.65 2.50
N ALA A 37 21.72 48.63 1.65
CA ALA A 37 20.64 49.62 1.68
C ALA A 37 19.30 48.88 1.77
N THR A 38 18.65 49.06 2.91
CA THR A 38 17.26 48.72 3.21
C THR A 38 16.33 49.75 2.59
N ALA A 39 15.18 49.32 2.06
CA ALA A 39 13.99 50.17 1.97
C ALA A 39 12.73 49.30 2.05
N SER A 40 11.85 49.73 2.94
CA SER A 40 10.53 49.19 3.28
C SER A 40 9.43 49.82 2.41
N ASP A 41 8.20 49.40 2.70
CA ASP A 41 6.90 50.01 2.35
C ASP A 41 6.31 49.59 0.99
N ALA A 42 5.00 49.62 0.74
CA ALA A 42 3.78 49.39 1.48
C ALA A 42 2.65 49.44 0.41
N ASP A 43 1.62 48.61 0.59
CA ASP A 43 0.24 48.68 0.11
C ASP A 43 -0.18 49.90 -0.76
N GLN A 44 -0.76 49.63 -1.95
CA GLN A 44 -1.89 50.42 -2.48
C GLN A 44 -2.85 49.56 -3.32
N SER A 45 -4.09 49.53 -2.85
CA SER A 45 -5.31 49.07 -3.50
C SER A 45 -5.72 49.95 -4.71
N ALA A 46 -6.16 49.34 -5.80
CA ALA A 46 -6.98 49.99 -6.82
C ALA A 46 -8.11 49.07 -7.28
N SER A 47 -9.34 49.44 -6.94
CA SER A 47 -10.59 48.80 -7.36
C SER A 47 -11.02 49.30 -8.74
N VAL A 48 -11.27 48.39 -9.68
CA VAL A 48 -12.00 48.67 -10.93
C VAL A 48 -13.31 47.90 -10.91
N SER A 49 -14.41 48.65 -10.94
CA SER A 49 -15.78 48.13 -10.95
C SER A 49 -16.30 48.07 -12.39
N LEU A 50 -16.70 46.89 -12.86
CA LEU A 50 -17.52 46.71 -14.05
C LEU A 50 -18.70 45.82 -13.70
N GLY A 51 -19.89 46.44 -13.67
CA GLY A 51 -21.15 45.79 -13.36
C GLY A 51 -21.65 44.90 -14.51
N ARG A 52 -21.96 43.64 -14.17
CA ARG A 52 -22.87 42.80 -14.94
C ARG A 52 -23.87 42.17 -13.97
N LYS A 53 -25.14 42.57 -14.09
CA LYS A 53 -26.25 41.99 -13.32
C LYS A 53 -26.42 40.52 -13.70
N VAL A 54 -26.17 39.61 -12.76
CA VAL A 54 -26.55 38.19 -12.86
C VAL A 54 -27.69 37.93 -11.88
N LYS A 55 -28.72 37.24 -12.38
CA LYS A 55 -29.92 36.82 -11.66
C LYS A 55 -29.50 35.88 -10.51
N VAL A 56 -29.80 36.24 -9.27
CA VAL A 56 -29.59 35.36 -8.10
C VAL A 56 -30.69 34.30 -8.09
N SER A 57 -30.36 33.07 -8.48
CA SER A 57 -31.12 31.88 -8.08
C SER A 57 -30.60 31.39 -6.74
N ASN A 58 -31.50 31.02 -5.83
CA ASN A 58 -31.13 30.44 -4.53
C ASN A 58 -30.14 29.27 -4.71
N PRO A 59 -29.10 29.18 -3.87
CA PRO A 59 -28.21 28.02 -3.90
C PRO A 59 -28.99 26.74 -3.52
N PRO A 60 -28.66 25.59 -4.13
CA PRO A 60 -29.21 24.31 -3.70
C PRO A 60 -28.83 24.03 -2.23
N PRO A 61 -29.68 23.32 -1.47
CA PRO A 61 -29.39 22.98 -0.08
C PRO A 61 -28.04 22.26 0.04
N ALA A 62 -27.32 22.57 1.13
CA ALA A 62 -26.01 21.99 1.42
C ALA A 62 -26.08 20.44 1.40
N PRO A 63 -25.03 19.75 0.93
CA PRO A 63 -24.99 18.29 0.93
C PRO A 63 -25.10 17.75 2.37
N GLU A 64 -25.96 16.74 2.56
CA GLU A 64 -26.14 16.03 3.82
C GLU A 64 -24.80 15.44 4.33
N PRO A 65 -24.54 15.44 5.65
CA PRO A 65 -23.30 14.95 6.22
C PRO A 65 -23.11 13.45 5.98
N THR A 66 -21.97 13.09 5.38
CA THR A 66 -21.62 11.73 4.94
C THR A 66 -21.28 10.76 6.08
N ASP A 67 -21.27 11.22 7.33
CA ASP A 67 -21.00 10.42 8.53
C ASP A 67 -22.24 10.23 9.44
N GLY A 68 -23.41 10.75 9.06
CA GLY A 68 -24.65 10.65 9.85
C GLY A 68 -24.74 11.63 11.03
N TRP A 69 -23.84 12.62 11.12
CA TRP A 69 -23.82 13.61 12.19
C TRP A 69 -23.90 15.05 11.67
N ALA A 70 -24.87 15.81 12.15
CA ALA A 70 -25.03 17.22 11.84
C ALA A 70 -24.27 18.09 12.87
N ASN A 71 -23.20 18.74 12.43
CA ASN A 71 -22.47 19.72 13.24
C ASN A 71 -23.39 20.86 13.67
N CYS A 72 -23.35 21.23 14.95
CA CYS A 72 -24.34 22.15 15.54
C CYS A 72 -23.74 23.30 16.37
N ALA A 73 -22.53 23.16 16.92
CA ALA A 73 -21.85 24.24 17.64
C ALA A 73 -20.36 23.96 17.81
N SER A 74 -19.52 24.99 17.79
CA SER A 74 -18.13 24.93 18.26
C SER A 74 -18.07 24.88 19.79
N GLU A 75 -16.91 24.52 20.36
CA GLU A 75 -16.66 24.55 21.80
C GLU A 75 -17.04 25.89 22.44
N GLY A 76 -17.79 25.80 23.55
CA GLY A 76 -18.39 26.96 24.24
C GLY A 76 -19.75 27.39 23.69
N GLY A 77 -20.18 26.88 22.54
CA GLY A 77 -21.49 27.17 21.94
C GLY A 77 -22.61 26.24 22.42
N THR A 78 -23.85 26.59 22.08
CA THR A 78 -25.05 25.78 22.37
C THR A 78 -25.49 25.00 21.14
N CYS A 79 -25.38 23.67 21.18
CA CYS A 79 -25.92 22.79 20.15
C CYS A 79 -27.44 22.71 20.27
N SER A 80 -28.17 23.28 19.32
CA SER A 80 -29.64 23.37 19.35
C SER A 80 -30.31 22.38 18.39
N PHE A 81 -31.26 21.60 18.90
CA PHE A 81 -32.10 20.69 18.14
C PHE A 81 -33.39 20.40 18.92
N SER A 82 -34.40 19.83 18.26
CA SER A 82 -35.66 19.39 18.87
C SER A 82 -35.70 17.89 19.09
N GLY A 83 -36.47 17.46 20.10
CA GLY A 83 -36.57 16.06 20.50
C GLY A 83 -35.32 15.53 21.21
N THR A 84 -35.24 14.22 21.36
CA THR A 84 -34.08 13.53 21.94
C THR A 84 -33.11 13.16 20.83
N LYS A 85 -31.86 13.63 20.91
CA LYS A 85 -30.79 13.26 19.98
C LYS A 85 -29.57 12.79 20.76
N GLN A 86 -28.79 11.91 20.12
CA GLN A 86 -27.42 11.65 20.55
C GLN A 86 -26.55 12.81 20.03
N VAL A 87 -25.75 13.38 20.91
CA VAL A 87 -24.84 14.50 20.65
C VAL A 87 -23.42 14.02 20.96
N ARG A 88 -22.49 14.26 20.03
CA ARG A 88 -21.06 14.02 20.20
C ARG A 88 -20.35 15.36 20.39
N TYR A 89 -19.42 15.45 21.32
CA TYR A 89 -18.55 16.61 21.57
C TYR A 89 -17.09 16.14 21.51
N GLY A 90 -16.26 16.75 20.68
CA GLY A 90 -14.89 16.26 20.47
C GLY A 90 -14.23 16.79 19.20
N ALA A 91 -13.06 16.23 18.86
CA ALA A 91 -12.28 16.57 17.68
C ALA A 91 -11.43 15.35 17.25
N ASN A 92 -10.94 15.33 16.00
CA ASN A 92 -10.00 14.30 15.51
C ASN A 92 -10.46 12.83 15.75
N GLY A 93 -11.75 12.55 15.58
CA GLY A 93 -12.31 11.19 15.75
C GLY A 93 -12.57 10.77 17.20
N LEU A 94 -12.12 11.56 18.17
CA LEU A 94 -12.32 11.31 19.60
C LEU A 94 -13.46 12.18 20.12
N TYR A 95 -14.56 11.54 20.48
CA TYR A 95 -15.77 12.24 20.93
C TYR A 95 -16.30 11.65 22.24
N ALA A 96 -16.76 12.53 23.11
CA ALA A 96 -17.64 12.19 24.22
C ALA A 96 -19.10 12.29 23.74
N PHE A 97 -19.91 11.29 24.06
CA PHE A 97 -21.30 11.21 23.61
C PHE A 97 -22.27 11.41 24.77
N ARG A 98 -23.38 12.10 24.52
CA ARG A 98 -24.53 12.15 25.41
C ARG A 98 -25.84 12.11 24.63
N THR A 99 -26.82 11.40 25.15
CA THR A 99 -28.19 11.47 24.65
C THR A 99 -28.96 12.47 25.48
N VAL A 100 -29.43 13.56 24.87
CA VAL A 100 -30.10 14.66 25.56
C VAL A 100 -31.34 15.11 24.80
N THR A 101 -32.32 15.65 25.52
CA THR A 101 -33.58 16.15 24.95
C THR A 101 -33.54 17.68 24.92
N GLY A 102 -33.59 18.27 23.73
CA GLY A 102 -33.44 19.72 23.53
C GLY A 102 -31.98 20.20 23.52
N PRO A 103 -31.77 21.53 23.50
CA PRO A 103 -30.44 22.12 23.34
C PRO A 103 -29.46 21.78 24.47
N VAL A 104 -28.16 21.68 24.15
CA VAL A 104 -27.09 21.34 25.10
C VAL A 104 -25.84 22.19 24.90
N GLN A 105 -25.13 22.53 25.99
CA GLN A 105 -23.87 23.28 25.93
C GLN A 105 -22.68 22.39 25.53
N CYS A 106 -21.88 22.86 24.59
CA CYS A 106 -20.72 22.16 24.05
C CYS A 106 -19.45 22.47 24.85
N THR A 107 -19.41 22.00 26.09
CA THR A 107 -18.33 22.30 27.03
C THR A 107 -17.77 21.04 27.69
N ASN A 108 -16.52 21.14 28.15
CA ASN A 108 -15.86 20.12 28.96
C ASN A 108 -16.63 19.79 30.25
N SER A 109 -17.35 20.75 30.83
CA SER A 109 -18.17 20.51 32.03
C SER A 109 -19.39 19.64 31.76
N VAL A 110 -19.91 19.66 30.53
CA VAL A 110 -21.07 18.84 30.14
C VAL A 110 -20.61 17.50 29.62
N PHE A 111 -19.60 17.43 28.75
CA PHE A 111 -19.24 16.19 28.06
C PHE A 111 -17.96 15.51 28.59
N GLY A 112 -17.22 16.16 29.50
CA GLY A 112 -15.82 15.81 29.75
C GLY A 112 -14.90 16.38 28.68
N ASP A 113 -13.59 16.20 28.84
CA ASP A 113 -12.59 16.62 27.84
C ASP A 113 -12.05 15.39 27.09
N PRO A 114 -12.65 15.02 25.94
CA PRO A 114 -12.21 13.86 25.16
C PRO A 114 -10.88 14.09 24.44
N VAL A 115 -10.44 15.36 24.29
CA VAL A 115 -9.18 15.71 23.62
C VAL A 115 -8.55 16.95 24.28
N PRO A 116 -7.85 16.79 25.43
CA PRO A 116 -7.27 17.91 26.15
C PRO A 116 -6.28 18.71 25.32
N GLY A 117 -6.40 20.05 25.36
CA GLY A 117 -5.54 20.96 24.59
C GLY A 117 -5.93 21.15 23.12
N VAL A 118 -7.05 20.55 22.67
CA VAL A 118 -7.56 20.68 21.30
C VAL A 118 -8.98 21.28 21.33
N THR A 119 -9.25 22.23 20.42
CA THR A 119 -10.58 22.84 20.28
C THR A 119 -11.58 21.83 19.73
N LYS A 120 -12.72 21.69 20.40
CA LYS A 120 -13.76 20.68 20.12
C LYS A 120 -14.98 21.29 19.43
N ALA A 121 -15.85 20.43 18.91
CA ALA A 121 -17.16 20.82 18.39
C ALA A 121 -18.21 19.77 18.73
N CYS A 122 -19.48 20.20 18.75
CA CYS A 122 -20.62 19.31 18.85
C CYS A 122 -21.23 18.99 17.49
N ALA A 123 -21.73 17.77 17.37
CA ALA A 123 -22.67 17.36 16.34
C ALA A 123 -23.77 16.47 16.93
N TYR A 124 -24.98 16.48 16.37
CA TYR A 124 -26.05 15.55 16.75
C TYR A 124 -26.37 14.58 15.61
N ALA A 125 -26.86 13.37 15.94
CA ALA A 125 -27.16 12.36 14.94
C ALA A 125 -28.32 12.80 14.00
N ALA A 126 -28.06 12.86 12.70
CA ALA A 126 -29.03 13.21 11.66
C ALA A 126 -29.81 11.96 11.23
N THR A 127 -31.07 11.85 11.62
CA THR A 127 -31.93 10.73 11.24
C THR A 127 -32.55 10.95 9.87
N ALA A 128 -32.24 10.09 8.89
CA ALA A 128 -33.02 9.89 7.68
C ALA A 128 -33.82 8.58 7.78
N THR A 129 -35.15 8.69 7.82
CA THR A 129 -36.09 7.83 7.06
C THR A 129 -37.51 8.32 7.29
N THR A 130 -38.14 8.75 6.20
CA THR A 130 -39.58 9.03 6.09
C THR A 130 -40.33 7.73 5.85
N GLY A 131 -41.25 7.39 6.75
CA GLY A 131 -42.25 6.33 6.60
C GLY A 131 -42.88 6.03 7.96
N PRO A 132 -44.22 5.99 8.12
CA PRO A 132 -44.84 5.85 9.44
C PRO A 132 -44.64 4.41 9.93
N ALA A 133 -43.67 4.22 10.81
CA ALA A 133 -43.44 2.95 11.48
C ALA A 133 -44.42 2.79 12.67
N PRO A 134 -44.96 1.58 12.89
CA PRO A 134 -45.89 1.28 13.97
C PRO A 134 -45.24 1.48 15.35
N ALA A 135 -46.08 1.71 16.36
CA ALA A 135 -45.70 2.13 17.71
C ALA A 135 -44.50 1.35 18.29
N PRO A 136 -43.50 2.03 18.89
CA PRO A 136 -42.28 1.39 19.36
C PRO A 136 -42.55 0.53 20.59
N THR A 137 -42.23 -0.76 20.45
CA THR A 137 -41.96 -1.65 21.60
C THR A 137 -40.68 -1.17 22.31
N PRO A 138 -40.64 -1.07 23.65
CA PRO A 138 -39.46 -0.60 24.37
C PRO A 138 -38.21 -1.44 24.08
N ALA A 139 -37.09 -0.77 23.78
CA ALA A 139 -35.78 -1.41 23.63
C ALA A 139 -35.29 -1.95 25.00
N PRO A 140 -34.64 -3.13 25.04
CA PRO A 140 -34.17 -3.72 26.29
C PRO A 140 -33.07 -2.87 26.91
N THR A 141 -33.20 -2.62 28.22
CA THR A 141 -32.19 -1.94 29.03
C THR A 141 -30.99 -2.88 29.22
N GLU A 142 -29.83 -2.53 28.67
CA GLU A 142 -28.59 -3.28 28.91
C GLU A 142 -28.24 -3.25 30.40
N THR A 143 -28.29 -4.42 31.02
CA THR A 143 -27.98 -4.65 32.43
C THR A 143 -26.58 -5.25 32.54
N TRP A 144 -25.83 -4.78 33.54
CA TRP A 144 -24.43 -5.14 33.78
C TRP A 144 -24.32 -5.83 35.13
N THR A 145 -23.73 -7.02 35.16
CA THR A 145 -23.50 -7.80 36.38
C THR A 145 -22.04 -7.69 36.82
N ASP A 146 -21.81 -7.08 37.98
CA ASP A 146 -20.48 -6.99 38.60
C ASP A 146 -19.97 -8.40 38.97
N CYS A 147 -18.70 -8.68 38.67
CA CYS A 147 -18.16 -10.05 38.71
C CYS A 147 -16.82 -10.20 39.43
N ALA A 148 -15.99 -9.15 39.51
CA ALA A 148 -14.71 -9.20 40.24
C ALA A 148 -14.17 -7.80 40.56
N SER A 149 -13.46 -7.67 41.68
CA SER A 149 -12.57 -6.53 41.92
C SER A 149 -11.25 -6.70 41.15
N GLU A 150 -10.49 -5.61 41.00
CA GLU A 150 -9.14 -5.61 40.40
C GLU A 150 -8.24 -6.69 41.01
N GLY A 151 -7.63 -7.50 40.15
CA GLY A 151 -6.84 -8.68 40.52
C GLY A 151 -7.64 -9.98 40.66
N GLY A 152 -8.98 -9.94 40.64
CA GLY A 152 -9.85 -11.10 40.70
C GLY A 152 -10.16 -11.73 39.34
N THR A 153 -10.79 -12.91 39.35
CA THR A 153 -11.29 -13.57 38.12
C THR A 153 -12.77 -13.27 37.92
N CYS A 154 -13.11 -12.51 36.89
CA CYS A 154 -14.50 -12.29 36.47
C CYS A 154 -15.02 -13.54 35.75
N SER A 155 -15.90 -14.30 36.39
CA SER A 155 -16.41 -15.57 35.87
C SER A 155 -17.78 -15.40 35.20
N PHE A 156 -17.88 -15.80 33.93
CA PHE A 156 -19.13 -15.84 33.18
C PHE A 156 -19.05 -16.90 32.06
N SER A 157 -20.21 -17.28 31.52
CA SER A 157 -20.32 -18.22 30.40
C SER A 157 -20.71 -17.53 29.10
N GLY A 158 -20.29 -18.14 27.98
CA GLY A 158 -20.54 -17.61 26.64
C GLY A 158 -19.63 -16.42 26.30
N THR A 159 -19.91 -15.78 25.16
CA THR A 159 -19.28 -14.51 24.76
C THR A 159 -20.10 -13.35 25.29
N ARG A 160 -19.46 -12.47 26.06
CA ARG A 160 -20.09 -11.30 26.68
C ARG A 160 -19.18 -10.09 26.56
N GLN A 161 -19.77 -8.90 26.59
CA GLN A 161 -18.99 -7.68 26.79
C GLN A 161 -18.62 -7.60 28.28
N VAL A 162 -17.37 -7.35 28.60
CA VAL A 162 -16.85 -7.17 29.95
C VAL A 162 -16.27 -5.78 30.03
N ARG A 163 -16.65 -5.03 31.06
CA ARG A 163 -16.13 -3.70 31.36
C ARG A 163 -15.22 -3.78 32.59
N TYR A 164 -14.12 -3.05 32.58
CA TYR A 164 -13.17 -2.92 33.69
C TYR A 164 -12.97 -1.43 33.98
N GLY A 165 -13.14 -0.98 35.22
CA GLY A 165 -13.04 0.45 35.52
C GLY A 165 -13.67 0.87 36.85
N ALA A 166 -13.75 2.18 37.06
CA ALA A 166 -14.29 2.80 38.27
C ALA A 166 -14.86 4.19 37.95
N ASN A 167 -15.74 4.70 38.82
CA ASN A 167 -16.28 6.06 38.75
C ASN A 167 -16.94 6.43 37.40
N GLY A 168 -17.62 5.48 36.76
CA GLY A 168 -18.27 5.71 35.47
C GLY A 168 -17.35 5.60 34.25
N THR A 169 -16.04 5.42 34.45
CA THR A 169 -15.05 5.27 33.38
C THR A 169 -14.61 3.81 33.29
N TYR A 170 -14.88 3.17 32.15
CA TYR A 170 -14.59 1.75 31.95
C TYR A 170 -13.92 1.49 30.60
N ALA A 171 -12.98 0.55 30.57
CA ALA A 171 -12.48 -0.12 29.38
C ALA A 171 -13.34 -1.34 29.09
N TYR A 172 -13.75 -1.54 27.83
CA TYR A 172 -14.64 -2.62 27.41
C TYR A 172 -13.91 -3.62 26.52
N ARG A 173 -14.22 -4.92 26.68
CA ARG A 173 -13.76 -6.00 25.78
C ARG A 173 -14.85 -7.04 25.59
N THR A 174 -14.93 -7.64 24.41
CA THR A 174 -15.79 -8.81 24.18
C THR A 174 -14.96 -10.06 24.37
N LEU A 175 -15.34 -10.90 25.35
CA LEU A 175 -14.54 -12.01 25.83
C LEU A 175 -15.41 -13.26 25.99
N THR A 176 -14.81 -14.44 25.86
CA THR A 176 -15.50 -15.73 26.00
C THR A 176 -14.98 -16.46 27.23
N GLY A 177 -15.85 -16.73 28.19
CA GLY A 177 -15.49 -17.41 29.43
C GLY A 177 -14.79 -16.53 30.48
N PRO A 178 -14.38 -17.10 31.63
CA PRO A 178 -13.80 -16.34 32.73
C PRO A 178 -12.53 -15.56 32.33
N VAL A 179 -12.38 -14.34 32.85
CA VAL A 179 -11.25 -13.45 32.54
C VAL A 179 -10.63 -12.83 33.79
N GLN A 180 -9.32 -12.60 33.77
CA GLN A 180 -8.63 -11.84 34.81
C GLN A 180 -8.99 -10.35 34.73
N CYS A 181 -9.41 -9.79 35.87
CA CYS A 181 -9.79 -8.40 36.02
C CYS A 181 -8.56 -7.53 36.31
N THR A 182 -7.68 -7.35 35.31
CA THR A 182 -6.36 -6.72 35.51
C THR A 182 -6.02 -5.70 34.41
N ASN A 183 -5.08 -4.81 34.73
CA ASN A 183 -4.51 -3.86 33.77
C ASN A 183 -3.84 -4.53 32.57
N SER A 184 -3.30 -5.73 32.74
CA SER A 184 -2.71 -6.50 31.63
C SER A 184 -3.74 -6.98 30.61
N VAL A 185 -4.99 -7.19 31.04
CA VAL A 185 -6.08 -7.62 30.16
C VAL A 185 -6.81 -6.43 29.56
N PHE A 186 -7.12 -5.39 30.35
CA PHE A 186 -8.01 -4.30 29.92
C PHE A 186 -7.31 -2.95 29.69
N GLY A 187 -6.03 -2.81 30.03
CA GLY A 187 -5.38 -1.50 30.21
C GLY A 187 -5.78 -0.86 31.55
N ASP A 188 -5.29 0.35 31.84
CA ASP A 188 -5.64 1.09 33.06
C ASP A 188 -6.55 2.30 32.76
N PRO A 189 -7.88 2.13 32.78
CA PRO A 189 -8.84 3.19 32.45
C PRO A 189 -8.91 4.31 33.48
N VAL A 190 -8.45 4.07 34.72
CA VAL A 190 -8.43 5.06 35.79
C VAL A 190 -7.18 4.84 36.67
N TYR A 191 -6.07 5.45 36.27
CA TYR A 191 -4.77 5.29 36.93
C TYR A 191 -4.83 5.73 38.40
N GLY A 192 -4.27 4.91 39.29
CA GLY A 192 -4.22 5.18 40.74
C GLY A 192 -5.54 4.91 41.48
N VAL A 193 -6.59 4.41 40.81
CA VAL A 193 -7.89 4.07 41.40
C VAL A 193 -8.14 2.57 41.27
N ALA A 194 -8.67 1.95 42.33
CA ALA A 194 -9.06 0.54 42.33
C ALA A 194 -10.26 0.32 41.41
N LYS A 195 -10.16 -0.67 40.51
CA LYS A 195 -11.15 -0.93 39.46
C LYS A 195 -11.95 -2.19 39.74
N THR A 196 -13.05 -2.35 39.01
CA THR A 196 -13.95 -3.50 39.08
C THR A 196 -14.33 -3.96 37.69
N CYS A 197 -14.60 -5.26 37.55
CA CYS A 197 -15.13 -5.86 36.34
C CYS A 197 -16.63 -6.13 36.47
N ALA A 198 -17.35 -5.93 35.38
CA ALA A 198 -18.72 -6.38 35.19
C ALA A 198 -18.90 -6.92 33.77
N TYR A 199 -19.82 -7.86 33.56
CA TYR A 199 -20.18 -8.35 32.23
C TYR A 199 -21.61 -8.00 31.85
N SER A 200 -21.89 -7.90 30.55
CA SER A 200 -23.23 -7.64 30.01
C SER A 200 -24.13 -8.87 30.20
N ASP A 201 -25.36 -8.66 30.65
CA ASP A 201 -26.34 -9.75 30.80
C ASP A 201 -26.81 -10.29 29.46
N THR A 202 -26.66 -9.51 28.39
CA THR A 202 -26.83 -9.93 27.00
C THR A 202 -25.61 -10.70 26.52
N THR A 203 -25.84 -11.92 26.00
CA THR A 203 -24.83 -12.68 25.27
C THR A 203 -24.71 -12.10 23.87
N THR A 204 -23.52 -11.62 23.51
CA THR A 204 -23.24 -11.19 22.13
C THR A 204 -22.93 -12.43 21.31
N THR A 205 -23.74 -12.70 20.29
CA THR A 205 -23.33 -13.63 19.22
C THR A 205 -22.11 -13.01 18.57
N THR A 206 -20.95 -13.67 18.68
CA THR A 206 -19.73 -13.30 17.95
C THR A 206 -20.14 -13.02 16.49
N PRO A 207 -19.83 -11.84 15.91
CA PRO A 207 -19.92 -11.71 14.46
C PRO A 207 -19.09 -12.85 13.91
N GLU A 208 -19.70 -13.71 13.10
CA GLU A 208 -18.98 -14.73 12.37
C GLU A 208 -17.70 -14.09 11.81
N PRO A 209 -16.51 -14.68 12.03
CA PRO A 209 -15.31 -14.20 11.36
C PRO A 209 -15.69 -13.96 9.92
N ALA A 210 -15.40 -12.78 9.36
CA ALA A 210 -15.54 -12.59 7.93
C ALA A 210 -14.97 -13.85 7.28
N PRO A 211 -15.77 -14.58 6.47
CA PRO A 211 -15.43 -15.93 6.06
C PRO A 211 -13.99 -15.90 5.61
N ALA A 212 -13.16 -16.78 6.18
CA ALA A 212 -11.80 -16.96 5.72
C ALA A 212 -11.85 -16.97 4.19
N PRO A 213 -10.98 -16.20 3.48
CA PRO A 213 -11.02 -16.17 2.03
C PRO A 213 -11.15 -17.61 1.56
N SER A 214 -12.21 -17.86 0.78
CA SER A 214 -12.56 -19.19 0.29
C SER A 214 -11.27 -19.88 -0.13
N PRO A 215 -11.04 -21.16 0.24
CA PRO A 215 -9.89 -21.89 -0.25
C PRO A 215 -9.77 -21.64 -1.75
N ALA A 216 -8.57 -21.20 -2.17
CA ALA A 216 -8.31 -20.82 -3.55
C ALA A 216 -8.92 -21.88 -4.48
N PRO A 217 -9.74 -21.50 -5.48
CA PRO A 217 -10.37 -22.47 -6.37
C PRO A 217 -9.33 -23.42 -6.93
N ALA A 218 -9.63 -24.72 -6.86
CA ALA A 218 -8.86 -25.76 -7.51
C ALA A 218 -8.61 -25.37 -8.98
N ASP A 219 -7.35 -25.48 -9.38
CA ASP A 219 -6.63 -25.23 -10.66
C ASP A 219 -7.31 -24.82 -11.99
N GLY A 220 -8.63 -24.83 -12.17
CA GLY A 220 -9.29 -24.26 -13.36
C GLY A 220 -10.23 -23.13 -12.98
N GLY A 221 -9.98 -21.89 -13.42
CA GLY A 221 -10.99 -20.82 -13.32
C GLY A 221 -10.55 -19.50 -12.70
N ARG A 222 -9.28 -19.31 -12.29
CA ARG A 222 -8.85 -17.98 -11.83
C ARG A 222 -8.87 -17.03 -13.02
N ILE A 223 -9.71 -16.00 -12.93
CA ILE A 223 -9.79 -14.92 -13.91
C ILE A 223 -8.68 -13.92 -13.59
N VAL A 224 -7.95 -13.50 -14.61
CA VAL A 224 -6.96 -12.42 -14.48
C VAL A 224 -7.70 -11.11 -14.29
N ALA A 225 -7.63 -10.55 -13.08
CA ALA A 225 -8.18 -9.25 -12.73
C ALA A 225 -7.13 -8.14 -12.95
N PRO A 226 -7.53 -6.86 -13.10
CA PRO A 226 -6.60 -5.76 -13.32
C PRO A 226 -5.52 -5.67 -12.24
N GLU A 227 -5.87 -5.98 -11.00
CA GLU A 227 -4.97 -5.86 -9.85
C GLU A 227 -3.83 -6.87 -9.92
N PHE A 228 -3.97 -7.98 -10.67
CA PHE A 228 -2.82 -8.88 -10.90
C PHE A 228 -1.60 -8.11 -11.47
N PHE A 229 -1.87 -7.10 -12.30
CA PHE A 229 -0.87 -6.22 -12.88
C PHE A 229 -0.57 -5.07 -11.92
N GLY A 230 0.53 -5.20 -11.18
CA GLY A 230 1.08 -4.15 -10.35
C GLY A 230 2.17 -3.35 -11.06
N MET A 231 2.38 -2.11 -10.64
CA MET A 231 3.42 -1.23 -11.20
C MET A 231 4.08 -0.38 -10.11
N HIS A 232 5.37 -0.12 -10.27
CA HIS A 232 6.09 0.95 -9.59
C HIS A 232 6.20 2.17 -10.49
N LEU A 233 5.83 3.32 -9.94
CA LEU A 233 5.98 4.62 -10.61
C LEU A 233 7.07 5.42 -9.89
N ALA A 234 8.17 5.65 -10.59
CA ALA A 234 9.37 6.26 -10.02
C ALA A 234 9.29 7.78 -9.95
N ALA A 235 8.50 8.44 -10.80
CA ALA A 235 8.45 9.90 -10.92
C ALA A 235 7.06 10.40 -11.36
N GLN A 236 6.00 9.71 -10.95
CA GLN A 236 4.60 9.96 -11.35
C GLN A 236 4.18 11.44 -11.28
N SER A 237 4.58 12.17 -10.23
CA SER A 237 4.19 13.59 -10.09
C SER A 237 4.84 14.52 -11.12
N HIS A 238 5.87 14.06 -11.82
CA HIS A 238 6.60 14.80 -12.85
C HIS A 238 6.25 14.32 -14.25
N GLU A 239 6.20 13.00 -14.47
CA GLU A 239 5.94 12.41 -15.79
C GLU A 239 4.45 12.20 -16.10
N GLY A 240 3.59 12.30 -15.08
CA GLY A 240 2.16 12.00 -15.20
C GLY A 240 1.84 10.51 -15.16
N TRP A 241 0.58 10.19 -15.47
CA TRP A 241 0.06 8.83 -15.35
C TRP A 241 0.45 7.94 -16.55
N PRO A 242 0.80 6.66 -16.35
CA PRO A 242 1.15 5.75 -17.43
C PRO A 242 0.09 5.63 -18.53
N SER A 243 0.55 5.53 -19.78
CA SER A 243 -0.34 5.28 -20.93
C SER A 243 -0.81 3.81 -21.04
N VAL A 244 -0.34 2.94 -20.14
CA VAL A 244 -0.74 1.54 -20.02
C VAL A 244 -1.66 1.33 -18.82
N LYS A 245 -2.46 0.27 -18.86
CA LYS A 245 -3.36 -0.09 -17.76
C LYS A 245 -2.68 -1.03 -16.77
N PHE A 246 -2.95 -0.83 -15.49
CA PHE A 246 -2.55 -1.67 -14.37
C PHE A 246 -3.58 -1.45 -13.24
N GLY A 247 -3.66 -2.35 -12.27
CA GLY A 247 -4.72 -2.29 -11.24
C GLY A 247 -4.24 -1.91 -9.85
N ILE A 248 -2.93 -1.97 -9.59
CA ILE A 248 -2.37 -1.69 -8.28
C ILE A 248 -0.98 -1.04 -8.37
N GLN A 249 -0.71 -0.06 -7.52
CA GLN A 249 0.59 0.62 -7.42
C GLN A 249 1.29 0.30 -6.11
N ARG A 250 2.61 0.09 -6.14
CA ARG A 250 3.47 0.01 -4.94
C ARG A 250 4.29 1.29 -4.82
N THR A 251 4.35 1.88 -3.62
CA THR A 251 4.87 3.25 -3.42
C THR A 251 6.36 3.31 -3.01
N TRP A 252 7.17 2.32 -3.39
CA TRP A 252 8.60 2.33 -3.10
C TRP A 252 9.38 3.04 -4.22
N ASP A 253 10.53 3.64 -3.88
CA ASP A 253 11.39 4.42 -4.79
C ASP A 253 10.67 5.48 -5.64
N SER A 254 9.57 6.03 -5.12
CA SER A 254 8.86 7.13 -5.75
C SER A 254 9.59 8.45 -5.50
N TRP A 255 9.69 9.28 -6.54
CA TRP A 255 10.18 10.64 -6.48
C TRP A 255 9.07 11.64 -6.85
N PRO A 256 8.84 12.69 -6.04
CA PRO A 256 9.39 12.94 -4.70
C PRO A 256 9.08 11.83 -3.68
N GLY A 257 9.96 11.69 -2.69
CA GLY A 257 9.92 10.60 -1.70
C GLY A 257 8.63 10.52 -0.88
N VAL A 258 8.23 9.29 -0.54
CA VAL A 258 7.09 8.97 0.34
C VAL A 258 7.46 7.99 1.47
N SER A 259 8.76 7.80 1.70
CA SER A 259 9.28 6.98 2.80
C SER A 259 9.06 7.64 4.17
N TRP A 260 9.15 6.87 5.25
CA TRP A 260 8.81 7.37 6.59
C TRP A 260 9.65 8.59 7.00
N ASN A 261 10.97 8.57 6.79
CA ASN A 261 11.84 9.71 7.05
C ASN A 261 11.47 10.98 6.29
N VAL A 262 10.86 10.87 5.11
CA VAL A 262 10.40 12.02 4.31
C VAL A 262 9.04 12.51 4.81
N LEU A 263 8.12 11.59 5.10
CA LEU A 263 6.77 11.94 5.55
C LEU A 263 6.73 12.42 7.01
N ASN A 264 7.71 12.04 7.84
CA ASN A 264 7.76 12.37 9.26
C ASN A 264 9.18 12.81 9.68
N PRO A 265 9.67 13.95 9.16
CA PRO A 265 11.06 14.38 9.31
C PRO A 265 11.46 14.70 10.77
N SER A 266 10.50 15.05 11.63
CA SER A 266 10.71 15.22 13.07
C SER A 266 9.49 14.74 13.86
N ALA A 267 9.68 14.41 15.15
CA ALA A 267 8.63 13.87 16.00
C ALA A 267 7.38 14.77 15.98
N GLY A 268 6.22 14.18 15.64
CA GLY A 268 4.94 14.89 15.54
C GLY A 268 4.77 15.83 14.34
N VAL A 269 5.79 16.00 13.49
CA VAL A 269 5.73 16.84 12.29
C VAL A 269 5.61 15.95 11.06
N TYR A 270 4.50 16.09 10.33
CA TYR A 270 4.21 15.31 9.14
C TYR A 270 4.13 16.17 7.89
N ASN A 271 4.71 15.70 6.80
CA ASN A 271 4.53 16.26 5.46
C ASN A 271 3.87 15.23 4.56
N TRP A 272 2.56 15.34 4.40
CA TRP A 272 1.76 14.40 3.60
C TRP A 272 1.66 14.78 2.13
N THR A 273 2.21 15.92 1.71
CA THR A 273 1.96 16.52 0.38
C THR A 273 2.23 15.55 -0.78
N THR A 274 3.36 14.84 -0.72
CA THR A 274 3.80 13.93 -1.78
C THR A 274 2.94 12.67 -1.82
N LEU A 275 2.68 12.06 -0.67
CA LEU A 275 1.83 10.88 -0.58
C LEU A 275 0.35 11.18 -0.86
N ASP A 276 -0.16 12.35 -0.46
CA ASP A 276 -1.52 12.80 -0.80
C ASP A 276 -1.70 12.89 -2.32
N THR A 277 -0.70 13.44 -3.02
CA THR A 277 -0.71 13.56 -4.48
C THR A 277 -0.78 12.18 -5.13
N LEU A 278 0.13 11.28 -4.73
CA LEU A 278 0.18 9.91 -5.25
C LEU A 278 -1.12 9.15 -4.98
N VAL A 279 -1.64 9.24 -3.76
CA VAL A 279 -2.88 8.57 -3.34
C VAL A 279 -4.07 9.09 -4.13
N ASN A 280 -4.21 10.41 -4.25
CA ASN A 280 -5.34 11.00 -4.98
C ASN A 280 -5.28 10.67 -6.48
N ASP A 281 -4.09 10.64 -7.07
CA ASP A 281 -3.93 10.29 -8.49
C ASP A 281 -4.26 8.81 -8.75
N SER A 282 -3.83 7.91 -7.86
CA SER A 282 -4.19 6.48 -7.95
C SER A 282 -5.69 6.26 -7.80
N VAL A 283 -6.32 6.93 -6.82
CA VAL A 283 -7.78 6.86 -6.62
C VAL A 283 -8.53 7.40 -7.83
N ALA A 284 -8.07 8.50 -8.43
CA ALA A 284 -8.68 9.09 -9.63
C ALA A 284 -8.64 8.14 -10.83
N HIS A 285 -7.63 7.27 -10.91
CA HIS A 285 -7.48 6.26 -11.95
C HIS A 285 -8.05 4.87 -11.59
N GLY A 286 -8.66 4.73 -10.41
CA GLY A 286 -9.24 3.46 -9.95
C GLY A 286 -8.18 2.37 -9.67
N VAL A 287 -6.99 2.78 -9.26
CA VAL A 287 -5.86 1.89 -8.95
C VAL A 287 -5.70 1.72 -7.44
N GLU A 288 -5.64 0.46 -6.99
CA GLU A 288 -5.37 0.12 -5.58
C GLU A 288 -3.92 0.51 -5.20
N LEU A 289 -3.63 0.66 -3.91
CA LEU A 289 -2.31 1.05 -3.41
C LEU A 289 -1.74 0.11 -2.35
N VAL A 290 -0.45 -0.17 -2.48
CA VAL A 290 0.42 -0.73 -1.44
C VAL A 290 1.34 0.36 -0.93
N TYR A 291 1.15 0.78 0.33
CA TYR A 291 2.15 1.58 1.03
C TYR A 291 3.22 0.67 1.64
N VAL A 292 4.48 1.00 1.39
CA VAL A 292 5.63 0.26 1.90
C VAL A 292 6.28 1.02 3.03
N PHE A 293 6.35 0.40 4.20
CA PHE A 293 7.07 0.98 5.33
C PHE A 293 8.58 0.78 5.15
N GLY A 294 9.33 1.84 5.42
CA GLY A 294 10.78 1.86 5.22
C GLY A 294 11.42 3.19 5.61
N HIS A 295 12.75 3.22 5.67
CA HIS A 295 13.59 4.37 6.03
C HIS A 295 13.17 5.06 7.33
N VAL A 296 13.60 4.51 8.46
CA VAL A 296 13.32 5.07 9.79
C VAL A 296 13.90 6.50 9.88
N PRO A 297 13.12 7.52 10.29
CA PRO A 297 13.68 8.84 10.51
C PRO A 297 14.73 8.81 11.62
N GLN A 298 15.78 9.63 11.46
CA GLN A 298 16.91 9.64 12.38
C GLN A 298 16.49 9.85 13.86
N TRP A 299 15.49 10.69 14.12
CA TRP A 299 14.97 10.95 15.48
C TRP A 299 14.26 9.74 16.10
N ALA A 300 13.74 8.82 15.29
CA ALA A 300 13.04 7.62 15.72
C ALA A 300 13.93 6.39 15.76
N SER A 301 15.12 6.43 15.15
CA SER A 301 16.02 5.28 15.07
C SER A 301 16.59 4.91 16.44
N THR A 302 16.77 3.61 16.71
CA THR A 302 17.53 3.13 17.88
C THR A 302 19.03 3.28 17.72
N ASN A 303 19.52 3.57 16.50
CA ASN A 303 20.92 3.89 16.23
C ASN A 303 21.04 5.02 15.19
N PRO A 304 20.76 6.28 15.58
CA PRO A 304 20.65 7.42 14.65
C PRO A 304 21.91 7.76 13.85
N SER A 305 23.09 7.28 14.27
CA SER A 305 24.37 7.49 13.59
C SER A 305 24.92 6.21 12.97
N GLY A 306 24.17 5.11 13.00
CA GLY A 306 24.61 3.83 12.49
C GLY A 306 24.78 3.82 10.97
N ASN A 307 25.80 3.12 10.48
CA ASN A 307 26.02 2.94 9.05
C ASN A 307 24.93 2.04 8.43
N CYS A 308 24.42 2.44 7.27
CA CYS A 308 23.38 1.76 6.49
C CYS A 308 23.83 1.48 5.06
N ASP A 309 25.09 1.05 4.88
CA ASP A 309 25.66 0.55 3.62
C ASP A 309 25.36 1.43 2.39
N GLY A 310 25.51 2.76 2.54
CA GLY A 310 25.27 3.73 1.47
C GLY A 310 23.91 4.44 1.52
N SER A 311 23.00 4.02 2.40
CA SER A 311 21.78 4.77 2.75
C SER A 311 22.05 5.85 3.81
N THR A 312 21.01 6.61 4.16
CA THR A 312 21.06 7.64 5.21
C THR A 312 21.39 7.01 6.56
N ALA A 313 22.31 7.62 7.32
CA ALA A 313 22.68 7.09 8.63
C ALA A 313 21.46 6.88 9.54
N GLY A 314 21.40 5.69 10.15
CA GLY A 314 20.35 5.30 11.09
C GLY A 314 19.02 4.82 10.50
N ASP A 315 18.79 4.94 9.19
CA ASP A 315 17.47 4.66 8.59
C ASP A 315 17.13 3.17 8.43
N CYS A 316 18.16 2.32 8.47
CA CYS A 316 18.10 0.86 8.37
C CYS A 316 18.04 0.16 9.75
N TYR A 317 18.01 0.90 10.86
CA TYR A 317 17.91 0.33 12.20
C TYR A 317 16.47 0.34 12.69
N ALA A 318 16.18 -0.52 13.66
CA ALA A 318 14.85 -0.57 14.27
C ALA A 318 14.43 0.82 14.81
N PRO A 319 13.15 1.19 14.70
CA PRO A 319 12.63 2.38 15.34
C PRO A 319 12.39 2.15 16.84
N GLN A 320 12.37 3.24 17.60
CA GLN A 320 11.77 3.27 18.92
C GLN A 320 10.29 2.88 18.83
N ALA A 321 9.84 1.97 19.71
CA ALA A 321 8.54 1.32 19.57
C ALA A 321 7.35 2.30 19.57
N GLN A 322 7.41 3.38 20.36
CA GLN A 322 6.33 4.37 20.40
C GLN A 322 6.26 5.17 19.09
N ALA A 323 7.40 5.67 18.60
CA ALA A 323 7.47 6.40 17.33
C ALA A 323 6.93 5.57 16.16
N TRP A 324 7.23 4.27 16.16
CA TRP A 324 6.67 3.33 15.18
C TRP A 324 5.15 3.23 15.26
N ARG A 325 4.59 3.00 16.44
CA ARG A 325 3.12 2.94 16.62
C ARG A 325 2.44 4.24 16.23
N ASP A 326 3.02 5.37 16.60
CA ASP A 326 2.48 6.70 16.29
C ASP A 326 2.46 6.92 14.77
N PHE A 327 3.54 6.59 14.06
CA PHE A 327 3.57 6.71 12.60
C PHE A 327 2.55 5.79 11.92
N VAL A 328 2.50 4.51 12.31
CA VAL A 328 1.54 3.55 11.73
C VAL A 328 0.11 4.02 11.98
N ALA A 329 -0.21 4.51 13.19
CA ALA A 329 -1.54 5.03 13.49
C ALA A 329 -1.88 6.25 12.62
N GLN A 330 -0.97 7.21 12.52
CA GLN A 330 -1.21 8.45 11.77
C GLN A 330 -1.39 8.20 10.27
N ILE A 331 -0.55 7.35 9.67
CA ILE A 331 -0.64 7.09 8.23
C ILE A 331 -1.87 6.24 7.88
N THR A 332 -2.19 5.23 8.71
CA THR A 332 -3.32 4.33 8.44
C THR A 332 -4.67 5.02 8.68
N ASP A 333 -4.77 5.90 9.67
CA ASP A 333 -5.95 6.73 9.89
C ASP A 333 -6.16 7.73 8.75
N ARG A 334 -5.09 8.46 8.36
CA ARG A 334 -5.15 9.45 7.28
C ARG A 334 -5.62 8.87 5.96
N TYR A 335 -5.12 7.69 5.59
CA TYR A 335 -5.41 7.06 4.29
C TYR A 335 -6.42 5.93 4.39
N LYS A 336 -7.19 5.87 5.47
CA LYS A 336 -8.27 4.91 5.67
C LYS A 336 -9.24 4.91 4.49
N GLY A 337 -9.48 3.73 3.93
CA GLY A 337 -10.34 3.55 2.75
C GLY A 337 -9.70 3.97 1.41
N LYS A 338 -8.48 4.53 1.41
CA LYS A 338 -7.72 4.88 0.19
C LYS A 338 -6.52 3.97 -0.04
N ILE A 339 -5.77 3.67 1.01
CA ILE A 339 -4.68 2.68 0.99
C ILE A 339 -5.17 1.43 1.71
N LYS A 340 -5.16 0.31 0.98
CA LYS A 340 -5.68 -0.98 1.48
C LYS A 340 -4.57 -1.90 1.95
N TYR A 341 -3.40 -1.85 1.33
CA TYR A 341 -2.32 -2.79 1.59
C TYR A 341 -1.11 -2.09 2.19
N TRP A 342 -0.53 -2.73 3.21
CA TRP A 342 0.47 -2.14 4.09
C TRP A 342 1.62 -3.13 4.25
N GLU A 343 2.74 -2.86 3.60
CA GLU A 343 3.87 -3.78 3.49
C GLU A 343 4.94 -3.51 4.54
N LEU A 344 5.19 -4.50 5.39
CA LEU A 344 6.07 -4.39 6.55
C LEU A 344 7.47 -4.95 6.30
N TRP A 345 8.05 -4.50 5.20
CA TRP A 345 9.32 -3.76 5.10
C TRP A 345 9.99 -4.09 3.76
N ASN A 346 10.64 -3.10 3.16
CA ASN A 346 11.36 -3.31 1.91
C ASN A 346 12.67 -4.07 2.15
N GLU A 347 12.86 -5.20 1.46
CA GLU A 347 14.14 -5.92 1.33
C GLU A 347 14.97 -6.06 2.62
N PRO A 348 14.39 -6.60 3.71
CA PRO A 348 15.06 -6.67 5.01
C PRO A 348 16.25 -7.64 5.05
N ASN A 349 16.52 -8.36 3.95
CA ASN A 349 17.72 -9.18 3.77
C ASN A 349 18.91 -8.39 3.20
N ALA A 350 18.75 -7.10 2.89
CA ALA A 350 19.82 -6.21 2.47
C ALA A 350 20.20 -5.21 3.58
N GLY A 351 21.50 -5.07 3.84
CA GLY A 351 22.03 -4.32 5.00
C GLY A 351 21.78 -2.81 4.95
N ASN A 352 21.48 -2.26 3.78
CA ASN A 352 21.08 -0.87 3.59
C ASN A 352 19.60 -0.61 3.96
N PHE A 353 18.76 -1.64 4.03
CA PHE A 353 17.35 -1.49 4.40
C PHE A 353 17.04 -2.02 5.80
N TRP A 354 17.83 -2.97 6.31
CA TRP A 354 17.66 -3.50 7.66
C TRP A 354 18.96 -4.06 8.25
N LYS A 355 19.34 -3.53 9.42
CA LYS A 355 20.47 -4.02 10.25
C LYS A 355 20.01 -4.70 11.54
N GLY A 356 18.71 -4.70 11.83
CA GLY A 356 18.15 -5.31 13.02
C GLY A 356 18.01 -6.83 12.90
N THR A 357 17.34 -7.42 13.89
CA THR A 357 17.07 -8.87 13.95
C THR A 357 15.66 -9.20 13.42
N HIS A 358 15.43 -10.47 13.08
CA HIS A 358 14.07 -10.96 12.78
C HIS A 358 13.11 -10.72 13.95
N ALA A 359 13.56 -10.91 15.20
CA ALA A 359 12.73 -10.66 16.39
C ALA A 359 12.26 -9.20 16.49
N GLN A 360 13.11 -8.24 16.11
CA GLN A 360 12.72 -6.83 16.05
C GLN A 360 11.70 -6.55 14.93
N LEU A 361 11.83 -7.15 13.75
CA LEU A 361 10.80 -7.05 12.69
C LEU A 361 9.47 -7.69 13.12
N VAL A 362 9.53 -8.83 13.83
CA VAL A 362 8.31 -9.47 14.37
C VAL A 362 7.65 -8.57 15.41
N GLU A 363 8.43 -7.91 16.28
CA GLU A 363 7.90 -6.94 17.24
C GLU A 363 7.30 -5.71 16.55
N MET A 364 7.93 -5.21 15.49
CA MET A 364 7.36 -4.12 14.67
C MET A 364 6.03 -4.55 14.03
N ALA A 365 5.97 -5.76 13.45
CA ALA A 365 4.75 -6.30 12.86
C ALA A 365 3.66 -6.51 13.92
N ARG A 366 4.00 -7.04 15.11
CA ARG A 366 3.09 -7.19 16.25
C ARG A 366 2.46 -5.86 16.66
N ASN A 367 3.25 -4.78 16.69
CA ASN A 367 2.77 -3.45 17.04
C ASN A 367 1.93 -2.80 15.93
N ALA A 368 2.27 -3.03 14.66
CA ALA A 368 1.58 -2.42 13.52
C ALA A 368 0.29 -3.14 13.13
N TYR A 369 0.26 -4.47 13.22
CA TYR A 369 -0.85 -5.31 12.77
C TYR A 369 -2.21 -4.86 13.32
N PRO A 370 -2.45 -4.76 14.65
CA PRO A 370 -3.76 -4.36 15.17
C PRO A 370 -4.15 -2.94 14.74
N ILE A 371 -3.20 -2.02 14.60
CA ILE A 371 -3.46 -0.64 14.15
C ILE A 371 -3.95 -0.66 12.70
N ILE A 372 -3.24 -1.36 11.82
CA ILE A 372 -3.60 -1.52 10.41
C ILE A 372 -4.96 -2.23 10.28
N LYS A 373 -5.20 -3.31 11.03
CA LYS A 373 -6.49 -4.03 11.00
C LYS A 373 -7.64 -3.15 11.47
N ASN A 374 -7.47 -2.33 12.51
CA ASN A 374 -8.49 -1.39 12.98
C ASN A 374 -8.81 -0.28 11.97
N ALA A 375 -7.84 0.08 11.13
CA ALA A 375 -8.07 0.97 9.98
C ALA A 375 -8.76 0.26 8.80
N GLY A 376 -8.95 -1.06 8.85
CA GLY A 376 -9.51 -1.86 7.75
C GLY A 376 -8.48 -2.28 6.68
N GLY A 377 -7.19 -2.16 6.98
CA GLY A 377 -6.10 -2.52 6.07
C GLY A 377 -5.73 -4.00 6.09
N THR A 378 -4.95 -4.40 5.09
CA THR A 378 -4.36 -5.73 4.91
C THR A 378 -2.85 -5.63 5.04
N VAL A 379 -2.25 -6.52 5.84
CA VAL A 379 -0.81 -6.49 6.14
C VAL A 379 -0.06 -7.44 5.23
N LEU A 380 0.91 -6.93 4.49
CA LEU A 380 1.87 -7.69 3.70
C LEU A 380 3.12 -7.93 4.56
N SER A 381 3.72 -9.12 4.44
CA SER A 381 4.98 -9.42 5.11
C SER A 381 6.12 -8.48 4.68
N PRO A 382 7.23 -8.44 5.43
CA PRO A 382 8.48 -7.97 4.86
C PRO A 382 8.82 -8.72 3.56
N SER A 383 9.30 -8.02 2.53
CA SER A 383 9.55 -8.58 1.20
C SER A 383 11.05 -8.74 0.95
N PRO A 384 11.65 -9.91 1.26
CA PRO A 384 13.05 -10.17 0.94
C PRO A 384 13.28 -10.33 -0.56
N GLN A 385 14.44 -9.89 -1.02
CA GLN A 385 14.83 -9.97 -2.42
C GLN A 385 15.68 -11.18 -2.79
N GLY A 386 15.64 -11.53 -4.08
CA GLY A 386 16.52 -12.48 -4.72
C GLY A 386 16.07 -13.94 -4.62
N THR A 387 16.79 -14.81 -5.32
CA THR A 387 16.41 -16.22 -5.52
C THR A 387 16.50 -17.08 -4.25
N SER A 388 17.13 -16.57 -3.19
CA SER A 388 17.24 -17.22 -1.88
C SER A 388 16.31 -16.61 -0.82
N SER A 389 15.35 -15.78 -1.23
CA SER A 389 14.39 -15.10 -0.34
C SER A 389 13.65 -16.06 0.60
N HIS A 390 13.33 -17.27 0.14
CA HIS A 390 12.70 -18.33 0.94
C HIS A 390 13.44 -18.64 2.25
N THR A 391 14.78 -18.61 2.27
CA THR A 391 15.57 -18.85 3.50
C THR A 391 15.36 -17.74 4.52
N TRP A 392 15.29 -16.49 4.06
CA TRP A 392 14.99 -15.36 4.94
C TRP A 392 13.54 -15.42 5.46
N ILE A 393 12.58 -15.75 4.58
CA ILE A 393 11.17 -15.93 4.95
C ILE A 393 11.05 -17.02 6.02
N ASP A 394 11.74 -18.16 5.87
CA ASP A 394 11.71 -19.25 6.85
C ASP A 394 12.22 -18.80 8.23
N ALA A 395 13.30 -18.01 8.27
CA ALA A 395 13.84 -17.45 9.51
C ALA A 395 12.88 -16.45 10.17
N TYR A 396 12.29 -15.55 9.39
CA TYR A 396 11.29 -14.58 9.87
C TYR A 396 10.03 -15.25 10.43
N LEU A 397 9.51 -16.26 9.72
CA LEU A 397 8.34 -17.02 10.16
C LEU A 397 8.64 -17.85 11.41
N SER A 398 9.83 -18.45 11.49
CA SER A 398 10.29 -19.17 12.70
C SER A 398 10.41 -18.26 13.92
N ALA A 399 10.68 -16.96 13.72
CA ALA A 399 10.68 -15.96 14.79
C ALA A 399 9.27 -15.51 15.22
N GLY A 400 8.20 -16.04 14.59
CA GLY A 400 6.80 -15.75 14.93
C GLY A 400 6.11 -14.74 14.00
N GLY A 401 6.78 -14.32 12.91
CA GLY A 401 6.24 -13.33 11.97
C GLY A 401 4.91 -13.72 11.31
N GLY A 402 4.67 -15.03 11.16
CA GLY A 402 3.46 -15.57 10.53
C GLY A 402 2.13 -15.15 11.16
N SER A 403 2.15 -14.71 12.43
CA SER A 403 0.96 -14.27 13.18
C SER A 403 0.53 -12.83 12.85
N TYR A 404 1.39 -12.03 12.21
CA TYR A 404 1.20 -10.59 12.04
C TYR A 404 1.27 -10.16 10.56
N LEU A 405 0.78 -11.02 9.67
CA LEU A 405 0.67 -10.77 8.24
C LEU A 405 -0.59 -11.42 7.70
N ASP A 406 -1.14 -10.88 6.62
CA ASP A 406 -2.26 -11.45 5.87
C ASP A 406 -1.78 -12.08 4.55
N ILE A 407 -0.69 -11.54 3.98
CA ILE A 407 -0.15 -11.92 2.67
C ILE A 407 1.37 -12.12 2.77
N VAL A 408 1.89 -13.19 2.18
CA VAL A 408 3.33 -13.44 2.06
C VAL A 408 3.84 -12.78 0.78
N THR A 409 4.99 -12.11 0.86
CA THR A 409 5.54 -11.29 -0.20
C THR A 409 7.04 -11.54 -0.40
N PHE A 410 7.54 -11.26 -1.59
CA PHE A 410 8.94 -11.37 -1.98
C PHE A 410 9.23 -10.48 -3.19
N HIS A 411 10.51 -10.25 -3.51
CA HIS A 411 10.93 -9.62 -4.76
C HIS A 411 11.60 -10.61 -5.70
N GLY A 412 10.99 -10.85 -6.86
CA GLY A 412 11.34 -11.89 -7.81
C GLY A 412 12.41 -11.53 -8.85
N TYR A 413 13.46 -10.79 -8.49
CA TYR A 413 14.59 -10.55 -9.40
C TYR A 413 15.38 -11.85 -9.68
N LEU A 414 15.41 -12.25 -10.95
CA LEU A 414 16.05 -13.50 -11.41
C LEU A 414 17.34 -13.18 -12.16
N TYR A 415 18.40 -13.94 -11.85
CA TYR A 415 19.68 -13.85 -12.56
C TYR A 415 19.70 -14.64 -13.88
N GLY A 416 18.58 -15.26 -14.26
CA GLY A 416 18.48 -16.15 -15.41
C GLY A 416 17.18 -15.99 -16.19
N ALA A 417 16.78 -17.05 -16.88
CA ALA A 417 15.54 -17.05 -17.66
C ALA A 417 14.30 -16.92 -16.74
N PRO A 418 13.22 -16.24 -17.18
CA PRO A 418 11.97 -16.10 -16.43
C PRO A 418 11.38 -17.43 -15.94
N GLU A 419 11.63 -18.52 -16.67
CA GLU A 419 11.19 -19.88 -16.34
C GLU A 419 11.72 -20.37 -14.98
N THR A 420 12.82 -19.80 -14.48
CA THR A 420 13.35 -20.12 -13.13
C THR A 420 12.47 -19.60 -11.98
N LEU A 421 11.49 -18.73 -12.27
CA LEU A 421 10.48 -18.27 -11.31
C LEU A 421 9.76 -19.44 -10.62
N GLY A 422 9.47 -20.52 -11.36
CA GLY A 422 8.79 -21.69 -10.82
C GLY A 422 9.53 -22.33 -9.65
N THR A 423 10.86 -22.38 -9.70
CA THR A 423 11.69 -22.89 -8.61
C THR A 423 11.65 -21.97 -7.39
N LEU A 424 11.77 -20.66 -7.60
CA LEU A 424 11.69 -19.66 -6.54
C LEU A 424 10.34 -19.75 -5.80
N VAL A 425 9.24 -19.74 -6.55
CA VAL A 425 7.89 -19.83 -5.99
C VAL A 425 7.69 -21.16 -5.25
N SER A 426 8.15 -22.29 -5.82
CA SER A 426 8.03 -23.60 -5.17
C SER A 426 8.74 -23.64 -3.82
N ASN A 427 9.93 -23.05 -3.72
CA ASN A 427 10.68 -22.96 -2.46
C ASN A 427 9.95 -22.10 -1.42
N ILE A 428 9.39 -20.95 -1.81
CA ILE A 428 8.62 -20.09 -0.91
C ILE A 428 7.33 -20.79 -0.45
N ARG A 429 6.62 -21.48 -1.36
CA ARG A 429 5.42 -22.25 -1.04
C ARG A 429 5.72 -23.40 -0.08
N ALA A 430 6.86 -24.08 -0.22
CA ALA A 430 7.30 -25.08 0.74
C ALA A 430 7.50 -24.48 2.15
N VAL A 431 8.07 -23.28 2.24
CA VAL A 431 8.19 -22.53 3.50
C VAL A 431 6.81 -22.13 4.05
N GLN A 432 5.88 -21.62 3.22
CA GLN A 432 4.51 -21.34 3.67
C GLN A 432 3.84 -22.59 4.25
N ASN A 433 3.98 -23.74 3.59
CA ASN A 433 3.42 -25.01 4.06
C ASN A 433 4.03 -25.44 5.39
N LYS A 434 5.35 -25.35 5.53
CA LYS A 434 6.08 -25.66 6.77
C LYS A 434 5.55 -24.86 7.98
N HIS A 435 5.14 -23.60 7.76
CA HIS A 435 4.64 -22.70 8.79
C HIS A 435 3.11 -22.62 8.89
N GLY A 436 2.37 -23.51 8.20
CA GLY A 436 0.91 -23.53 8.26
C GLY A 436 0.23 -22.33 7.58
N LEU A 437 0.90 -21.68 6.63
CA LEU A 437 0.44 -20.49 5.91
C LEU A 437 0.04 -20.78 4.46
N SER A 438 -0.22 -22.04 4.10
CA SER A 438 -0.57 -22.45 2.72
C SER A 438 -1.78 -21.72 2.15
N ALA A 439 -2.73 -21.33 3.02
CA ALA A 439 -3.92 -20.60 2.62
C ALA A 439 -3.67 -19.09 2.38
N LYS A 440 -2.51 -18.56 2.80
CA LYS A 440 -2.21 -17.14 2.63
C LYS A 440 -1.76 -16.86 1.19
N PRO A 441 -2.24 -15.76 0.57
CA PRO A 441 -1.78 -15.31 -0.73
C PRO A 441 -0.27 -15.13 -0.79
N LEU A 442 0.29 -15.30 -2.00
CA LEU A 442 1.68 -15.01 -2.31
C LEU A 442 1.73 -13.92 -3.37
N TRP A 443 2.36 -12.79 -3.07
CA TRP A 443 2.53 -11.67 -3.98
C TRP A 443 4.01 -11.47 -4.29
N ASP A 444 4.31 -11.13 -5.53
CA ASP A 444 5.63 -10.66 -5.94
C ASP A 444 5.54 -9.14 -6.07
N THR A 445 5.94 -8.45 -5.01
CA THR A 445 5.78 -7.00 -4.87
C THR A 445 6.85 -6.21 -5.61
N GLU A 446 7.84 -6.88 -6.19
CA GLU A 446 8.81 -6.22 -7.05
C GLU A 446 9.58 -7.20 -7.92
N HIS A 447 9.48 -7.02 -9.24
CA HIS A 447 10.34 -7.71 -10.19
C HIS A 447 10.52 -6.87 -11.46
N SER A 448 11.64 -7.13 -12.14
CA SER A 448 11.84 -6.81 -13.54
C SER A 448 13.06 -7.57 -14.05
N TRP A 449 13.50 -7.25 -15.27
CA TRP A 449 14.77 -7.76 -15.76
C TRP A 449 16.01 -7.20 -15.02
N GLY A 450 15.83 -6.31 -14.05
CA GLY A 450 16.93 -5.69 -13.32
C GLY A 450 17.57 -4.54 -14.10
N ASP A 451 18.88 -4.37 -13.93
CA ASP A 451 19.66 -3.28 -14.50
C ASP A 451 19.64 -3.27 -16.05
N LYS A 452 19.53 -2.09 -16.66
CA LYS A 452 19.54 -1.90 -18.12
C LYS A 452 20.84 -2.34 -18.78
N SER A 453 21.91 -2.57 -18.02
CA SER A 453 23.19 -3.08 -18.52
C SER A 453 23.27 -4.61 -18.42
N TRP A 454 22.45 -5.26 -17.60
CA TRP A 454 22.52 -6.70 -17.36
C TRP A 454 21.20 -7.26 -16.79
N PRO A 455 20.70 -8.42 -17.29
CA PRO A 455 21.38 -9.37 -18.18
C PRO A 455 21.11 -9.14 -19.67
N MET A 456 20.13 -8.30 -20.03
CA MET A 456 19.71 -8.09 -21.42
C MET A 456 20.33 -6.85 -22.07
N GLY A 457 21.01 -6.01 -21.29
CA GLY A 457 21.53 -4.75 -21.81
C GLY A 457 20.41 -3.86 -22.37
N ALA A 458 20.75 -3.06 -23.39
CA ALA A 458 19.82 -2.16 -24.08
C ALA A 458 18.95 -2.86 -25.16
N ASP A 459 18.97 -4.20 -25.27
CA ASP A 459 18.18 -4.93 -26.25
C ASP A 459 16.71 -4.99 -25.82
N GLN A 460 15.93 -4.03 -26.31
CA GLN A 460 14.51 -3.92 -26.01
C GLN A 460 13.67 -5.12 -26.50
N ASP A 461 14.13 -5.90 -27.49
CA ASP A 461 13.42 -7.10 -27.95
C ASP A 461 13.59 -8.24 -26.93
N GLN A 462 14.79 -8.39 -26.35
CA GLN A 462 15.03 -9.33 -25.25
C GLN A 462 14.30 -8.92 -23.98
N GLN A 463 14.29 -7.63 -23.64
CA GLN A 463 13.52 -7.09 -22.51
C GLN A 463 12.01 -7.38 -22.67
N SER A 464 11.46 -7.13 -23.86
CA SER A 464 10.07 -7.44 -24.19
C SER A 464 9.76 -8.94 -24.05
N ALA A 465 10.65 -9.81 -24.55
CA ALA A 465 10.53 -11.25 -24.43
C ALA A 465 10.58 -11.73 -22.98
N TRP A 466 11.46 -11.16 -22.16
CA TRP A 466 11.61 -11.52 -20.76
C TRP A 466 10.39 -11.09 -19.94
N LEU A 467 9.96 -9.82 -20.09
CA LEU A 467 8.78 -9.27 -19.42
C LEU A 467 7.54 -10.11 -19.68
N ALA A 468 7.25 -10.40 -20.95
CA ALA A 468 6.03 -11.13 -21.31
C ALA A 468 6.01 -12.53 -20.70
N ARG A 469 7.13 -13.26 -20.76
CA ARG A 469 7.24 -14.59 -20.17
C ARG A 469 7.12 -14.54 -18.65
N TYR A 470 7.76 -13.58 -18.00
CA TYR A 470 7.70 -13.44 -16.55
C TYR A 470 6.28 -13.22 -16.03
N ILE A 471 5.52 -12.30 -16.64
CA ILE A 471 4.15 -11.98 -16.22
C ILE A 471 3.21 -13.18 -16.43
N VAL A 472 3.32 -13.86 -17.57
CA VAL A 472 2.54 -15.07 -17.87
C VAL A 472 2.86 -16.19 -16.86
N LEU A 473 4.14 -16.41 -16.58
CA LEU A 473 4.61 -17.40 -15.61
C LEU A 473 4.22 -17.04 -14.17
N SER A 474 4.19 -15.76 -13.82
CA SER A 474 3.73 -15.32 -12.49
C SER A 474 2.30 -15.76 -12.22
N PHE A 475 1.40 -15.56 -13.19
CA PHE A 475 0.02 -16.01 -13.06
C PHE A 475 -0.08 -17.54 -13.00
N PHE A 476 0.67 -18.22 -13.88
CA PHE A 476 0.72 -19.69 -13.92
C PHE A 476 1.19 -20.30 -12.59
N HIS A 477 2.22 -19.72 -11.97
CA HIS A 477 2.74 -20.14 -10.66
C HIS A 477 1.91 -19.62 -9.48
N ARG A 478 0.67 -19.16 -9.73
CA ARG A 478 -0.30 -18.74 -8.71
C ARG A 478 0.22 -17.60 -7.81
N ILE A 479 1.02 -16.70 -8.38
CA ILE A 479 1.27 -15.40 -7.77
C ILE A 479 -0.01 -14.56 -7.90
N GLU A 480 -0.45 -13.92 -6.83
CA GLU A 480 -1.72 -13.20 -6.82
C GLU A 480 -1.63 -11.78 -7.35
N ARG A 481 -0.49 -11.13 -7.17
CA ARG A 481 -0.16 -9.79 -7.67
C ARG A 481 1.30 -9.76 -8.09
N SER A 482 1.58 -9.19 -9.26
CA SER A 482 2.88 -9.18 -9.91
C SER A 482 3.23 -7.74 -10.23
N PHE A 483 4.18 -7.16 -9.49
CA PHE A 483 4.50 -5.72 -9.55
C PHE A 483 5.77 -5.46 -10.36
N TRP A 484 5.60 -4.82 -11.51
CA TRP A 484 6.71 -4.46 -12.38
C TRP A 484 7.49 -3.25 -11.85
N TYR A 485 8.81 -3.35 -11.76
CA TYR A 485 9.74 -2.27 -11.37
C TYR A 485 10.62 -1.84 -12.55
N GLY A 486 10.33 -0.73 -13.23
CA GLY A 486 9.20 0.19 -13.06
C GLY A 486 8.89 0.92 -14.36
N TRP A 487 7.83 1.73 -14.38
CA TRP A 487 7.36 2.38 -15.60
C TRP A 487 8.40 3.34 -16.19
N GLU A 488 8.88 4.31 -15.42
CA GLU A 488 9.74 5.43 -15.86
C GLU A 488 11.10 5.46 -15.15
N HIS A 489 11.58 4.32 -14.66
CA HIS A 489 12.84 4.24 -13.91
C HIS A 489 14.08 4.41 -14.84
N PHE A 490 15.15 5.06 -14.36
CA PHE A 490 16.30 5.43 -15.22
C PHE A 490 17.23 4.28 -15.60
N VAL A 491 17.26 3.24 -14.75
CA VAL A 491 18.28 2.20 -14.83
C VAL A 491 17.68 0.81 -14.82
N TRP A 492 16.50 0.59 -14.24
CA TRP A 492 15.95 -0.76 -14.01
C TRP A 492 14.58 -0.89 -14.66
N GLY A 493 14.35 -1.98 -15.37
CA GLY A 493 13.01 -2.38 -15.83
C GLY A 493 12.22 -1.37 -16.66
N SER A 494 12.83 -0.29 -17.13
CA SER A 494 12.12 0.88 -17.68
C SER A 494 11.20 0.51 -18.84
N LEU A 495 9.94 0.96 -18.78
CA LEU A 495 8.93 0.80 -19.83
C LEU A 495 8.68 2.09 -20.62
N PHE A 496 9.16 3.21 -20.11
CA PHE A 496 8.95 4.56 -20.63
C PHE A 496 10.23 5.39 -20.46
N ASP A 497 10.67 5.99 -21.56
CA ASP A 497 11.83 6.87 -21.59
C ASP A 497 11.40 8.33 -21.42
N ARG A 498 11.68 8.86 -20.23
CA ARG A 498 11.41 10.26 -19.86
C ARG A 498 12.16 11.28 -20.70
N SER A 499 13.33 10.92 -21.23
CA SER A 499 14.16 11.86 -21.98
C SER A 499 13.56 12.17 -23.36
N THR A 500 12.78 11.23 -23.89
CA THR A 500 12.14 11.34 -25.20
C THR A 500 10.62 11.44 -25.12
N ASP A 501 10.03 11.28 -23.92
CA ASP A 501 8.58 11.19 -23.71
C ASP A 501 7.97 10.06 -24.56
N THR A 502 8.62 8.89 -24.59
CA THR A 502 8.19 7.76 -25.42
C THR A 502 8.08 6.45 -24.65
N ILE A 503 7.04 5.69 -24.98
CA ILE A 503 6.91 4.30 -24.55
C ILE A 503 7.95 3.43 -25.27
N LEU A 504 8.69 2.63 -24.50
CA LEU A 504 9.68 1.69 -25.03
C LEU A 504 8.99 0.43 -25.56
N LYS A 505 9.67 -0.37 -26.39
CA LYS A 505 9.14 -1.66 -26.85
C LYS A 505 8.69 -2.58 -25.71
N PRO A 506 9.42 -2.73 -24.59
CA PRO A 506 8.90 -3.51 -23.47
C PRO A 506 7.65 -2.90 -22.82
N GLY A 507 7.46 -1.57 -22.84
CA GLY A 507 6.21 -0.94 -22.42
C GLY A 507 5.04 -1.28 -23.34
N ILE A 508 5.29 -1.34 -24.66
CA ILE A 508 4.32 -1.85 -25.64
C ILE A 508 4.03 -3.34 -25.37
N ALA A 509 5.05 -4.15 -25.10
CA ALA A 509 4.89 -5.56 -24.76
C ALA A 509 4.05 -5.77 -23.49
N TYR A 510 4.29 -4.97 -22.44
CA TYR A 510 3.46 -4.98 -21.22
C TYR A 510 1.99 -4.71 -21.54
N ARG A 511 1.70 -3.70 -22.35
CA ARG A 511 0.34 -3.36 -22.79
C ARG A 511 -0.32 -4.53 -23.52
N GLU A 512 0.39 -5.18 -24.44
CA GLU A 512 -0.16 -6.32 -25.17
C GLU A 512 -0.41 -7.51 -24.26
N VAL A 513 0.52 -7.85 -23.35
CA VAL A 513 0.35 -8.93 -22.37
C VAL A 513 -0.83 -8.66 -21.44
N TYR A 514 -1.00 -7.42 -20.96
CA TYR A 514 -2.19 -7.00 -20.22
C TYR A 514 -3.47 -7.30 -21.00
N ASN A 515 -3.54 -6.85 -22.26
CA ASN A 515 -4.71 -7.05 -23.13
C ASN A 515 -4.98 -8.52 -23.44
N TRP A 516 -3.94 -9.34 -23.56
CA TRP A 516 -4.06 -10.77 -23.81
C TRP A 516 -4.65 -11.48 -22.60
N MET A 517 -4.19 -11.13 -21.40
CA MET A 517 -4.51 -11.87 -20.17
C MET A 517 -5.79 -11.39 -19.50
N ILE A 518 -6.10 -10.09 -19.54
CA ILE A 518 -7.21 -9.53 -18.75
C ILE A 518 -8.56 -10.19 -19.08
N GLY A 519 -9.29 -10.53 -18.01
CA GLY A 519 -10.58 -11.22 -18.07
C GLY A 519 -10.50 -12.67 -18.57
N ALA A 520 -9.31 -13.18 -18.88
CA ALA A 520 -9.13 -14.57 -19.28
C ALA A 520 -8.93 -15.47 -18.06
N SER A 521 -9.39 -16.71 -18.17
CA SER A 521 -9.02 -17.80 -17.28
C SER A 521 -7.89 -18.61 -17.91
N PHE A 522 -6.82 -18.81 -17.14
CA PHE A 522 -5.75 -19.73 -17.49
C PHE A 522 -6.16 -21.17 -17.15
N GLN A 523 -6.15 -22.04 -18.16
CA GLN A 523 -6.53 -23.44 -18.00
C GLN A 523 -5.29 -24.30 -17.67
N SER A 524 -4.32 -24.33 -18.59
CA SER A 524 -3.07 -25.09 -18.43
C SER A 524 -1.96 -24.46 -19.28
N CYS A 525 -0.74 -24.40 -18.73
CA CYS A 525 0.47 -24.21 -19.51
C CYS A 525 1.17 -25.56 -19.67
N THR A 526 1.26 -26.07 -20.90
CA THR A 526 2.01 -27.29 -21.21
C THR A 526 3.43 -26.93 -21.64
N THR A 527 4.40 -27.71 -21.18
CA THR A 527 5.81 -27.55 -21.51
C THR A 527 6.32 -28.77 -22.28
N SER A 528 7.01 -28.56 -23.38
CA SER A 528 7.74 -29.61 -24.12
C SER A 528 9.15 -29.13 -24.42
N GLY A 529 10.14 -29.68 -23.71
CA GLY A 529 11.48 -29.11 -23.70
C GLY A 529 11.45 -27.67 -23.19
N SER A 530 11.92 -26.72 -24.02
CA SER A 530 11.86 -25.28 -23.72
C SER A 530 10.65 -24.57 -24.34
N ALA A 531 9.77 -25.28 -25.05
CA ALA A 531 8.56 -24.73 -25.62
C ALA A 531 7.41 -24.70 -24.61
N TYR A 532 6.74 -23.56 -24.51
CA TYR A 532 5.60 -23.32 -23.63
C TYR A 532 4.36 -23.01 -24.45
N GLN A 533 3.22 -23.56 -24.02
CA GLN A 533 1.91 -23.25 -24.58
C GLN A 533 0.90 -23.07 -23.45
N CYS A 534 0.44 -21.85 -23.24
CA CYS A 534 -0.53 -21.48 -22.21
C CYS A 534 -1.89 -21.19 -22.83
N ARG A 535 -2.88 -22.03 -22.51
CA ARG A 535 -4.25 -21.85 -22.99
C ARG A 535 -5.01 -20.87 -22.09
N ILE A 536 -5.60 -19.85 -22.73
CA ILE A 536 -6.44 -18.85 -22.09
C ILE A 536 -7.84 -18.88 -22.71
N THR A 537 -8.85 -18.65 -21.88
CA THR A 537 -10.27 -18.70 -22.29
C THR A 537 -11.06 -17.56 -21.66
N ARG A 538 -12.15 -17.11 -22.28
CA ARG A 538 -13.09 -16.16 -21.65
C ARG A 538 -14.52 -16.70 -21.71
N ALA A 539 -15.38 -16.18 -20.84
CA ALA A 539 -16.78 -16.63 -20.72
C ALA A 539 -17.61 -16.47 -22.00
N ASN A 540 -17.22 -15.58 -22.92
CA ASN A 540 -17.87 -15.39 -24.21
C ASN A 540 -17.46 -16.44 -25.27
N GLY A 541 -16.68 -17.46 -24.90
CA GLY A 541 -16.22 -18.50 -25.83
C GLY A 541 -14.92 -18.15 -26.58
N TYR A 542 -14.30 -17.01 -26.29
CA TYR A 542 -12.95 -16.70 -26.79
C TYR A 542 -11.94 -17.74 -26.29
N GLU A 543 -11.05 -18.17 -27.20
CA GLU A 543 -9.90 -19.00 -26.88
C GLU A 543 -8.61 -18.41 -27.45
N GLY A 544 -7.54 -18.48 -26.66
CA GLY A 544 -6.20 -18.06 -27.04
C GLY A 544 -5.14 -19.05 -26.56
N LEU A 545 -4.03 -19.08 -27.28
CA LEU A 545 -2.85 -19.85 -26.96
C LEU A 545 -1.63 -18.93 -26.99
N ILE A 546 -1.09 -18.63 -25.81
CA ILE A 546 0.17 -17.89 -25.68
C ILE A 546 1.30 -18.91 -25.82
N VAL A 547 2.19 -18.71 -26.78
CA VAL A 547 3.25 -19.67 -27.10
C VAL A 547 4.61 -18.99 -27.23
N TRP A 548 5.65 -19.65 -26.71
CA TRP A 548 7.04 -19.24 -26.85
C TRP A 548 7.98 -20.43 -26.71
N ASN A 549 9.27 -20.21 -26.99
CA ASN A 549 10.33 -21.14 -26.63
C ASN A 549 11.43 -20.38 -25.86
N GLY A 550 11.74 -20.85 -24.64
CA GLY A 550 12.78 -20.26 -23.78
C GLY A 550 14.22 -20.52 -24.25
N SER A 551 14.44 -21.45 -25.20
CA SER A 551 15.73 -21.80 -25.78
C SER A 551 15.60 -22.09 -27.28
N GLY A 552 16.00 -21.12 -28.10
CA GLY A 552 15.92 -21.21 -29.56
C GLY A 552 14.49 -21.07 -30.08
N ASN A 553 14.19 -21.77 -31.18
CA ASN A 553 12.90 -21.71 -31.85
C ASN A 553 12.24 -23.09 -31.87
N SER A 554 10.92 -23.11 -31.73
CA SER A 554 10.10 -24.30 -31.97
C SER A 554 9.08 -24.04 -33.07
N ASN A 555 8.83 -25.08 -33.86
CA ASN A 555 7.74 -25.10 -34.82
C ASN A 555 6.45 -25.47 -34.09
N ILE A 556 5.45 -24.60 -34.17
CA ILE A 556 4.13 -24.80 -33.58
C ILE A 556 3.13 -24.91 -34.71
N THR A 557 2.36 -26.00 -34.73
CA THR A 557 1.27 -26.17 -35.68
C THR A 557 0.03 -25.47 -35.12
N VAL A 558 -0.54 -24.54 -35.89
CA VAL A 558 -1.74 -23.79 -35.52
C VAL A 558 -2.93 -24.74 -35.37
N PRO A 559 -3.57 -24.82 -34.18
CA PRO A 559 -4.69 -25.73 -33.97
C PRO A 559 -5.93 -25.35 -34.80
N PRO A 560 -6.85 -26.30 -35.05
CA PRO A 560 -8.12 -26.01 -35.72
C PRO A 560 -8.91 -24.88 -35.04
N GLY A 561 -9.47 -23.98 -35.84
CA GLY A 561 -10.30 -22.86 -35.37
C GLY A 561 -9.52 -21.59 -34.97
N TYR A 562 -8.20 -21.66 -34.83
CA TYR A 562 -7.35 -20.50 -34.60
C TYR A 562 -7.02 -19.85 -35.93
N ASN A 563 -7.27 -18.55 -36.07
CA ASN A 563 -7.16 -17.86 -37.37
C ASN A 563 -6.41 -16.52 -37.31
N ARG A 564 -5.96 -16.10 -36.12
CA ARG A 564 -5.26 -14.84 -35.91
C ARG A 564 -4.07 -15.03 -34.97
N MET A 565 -2.96 -14.37 -35.28
CA MET A 565 -1.77 -14.30 -34.44
C MET A 565 -1.50 -12.84 -34.08
N ARG A 566 -1.17 -12.57 -32.81
CA ARG A 566 -0.78 -11.27 -32.27
C ARG A 566 0.61 -11.36 -31.64
N THR A 567 1.39 -10.29 -31.78
CA THR A 567 2.77 -10.19 -31.31
C THR A 567 2.93 -9.08 -30.28
N LEU A 568 4.05 -9.08 -29.55
CA LEU A 568 4.31 -8.11 -28.48
C LEU A 568 4.48 -6.65 -28.94
N ASP A 569 4.77 -6.42 -30.21
CA ASP A 569 4.88 -5.10 -30.83
C ASP A 569 3.53 -4.60 -31.39
N ALA A 570 2.43 -5.20 -30.93
CA ALA A 570 1.06 -4.89 -31.31
C ALA A 570 0.71 -5.18 -32.78
N THR A 571 1.52 -5.97 -33.50
CA THR A 571 1.12 -6.44 -34.84
C THR A 571 0.15 -7.61 -34.77
N SER A 572 -0.59 -7.79 -35.87
CA SER A 572 -1.57 -8.85 -36.03
C SER A 572 -1.51 -9.40 -37.44
N SER A 573 -1.58 -10.72 -37.58
CA SER A 573 -1.61 -11.41 -38.88
C SER A 573 -2.62 -12.55 -38.89
N ALA A 574 -3.10 -12.90 -40.08
CA ALA A 574 -3.94 -14.09 -40.27
C ALA A 574 -3.07 -15.34 -40.22
N VAL A 575 -3.60 -16.40 -39.62
CA VAL A 575 -3.02 -17.74 -39.65
C VAL A 575 -4.09 -18.77 -40.03
N SER A 576 -3.69 -19.95 -40.49
CA SER A 576 -4.62 -21.02 -40.86
C SER A 576 -4.36 -22.28 -40.05
N ALA A 577 -5.40 -23.07 -39.79
CA ALA A 577 -5.26 -24.37 -39.16
C ALA A 577 -4.26 -25.25 -39.93
N GLY A 578 -3.34 -25.90 -39.22
CA GLY A 578 -2.27 -26.69 -39.82
C GLY A 578 -1.06 -25.89 -40.33
N GLN A 579 -1.13 -24.56 -40.37
CA GLN A 579 0.04 -23.73 -40.63
C GLN A 579 1.08 -23.95 -39.53
N VAL A 580 2.35 -24.08 -39.93
CA VAL A 580 3.47 -24.14 -38.99
C VAL A 580 4.02 -22.72 -38.79
N ILE A 581 4.01 -22.24 -37.56
CA ILE A 581 4.63 -20.98 -37.15
C ILE A 581 5.89 -21.24 -36.34
N SER A 582 6.86 -20.32 -36.40
CA SER A 582 8.05 -20.38 -35.56
C SER A 582 7.83 -19.55 -34.30
N ALA A 583 7.91 -20.20 -33.13
CA ALA A 583 7.87 -19.55 -31.83
C ALA A 583 9.27 -19.51 -31.23
N GLY A 584 9.81 -18.31 -31.06
CA GLY A 584 11.08 -18.06 -30.37
C GLY A 584 10.86 -17.53 -28.95
N MET A 585 11.85 -16.79 -28.43
CA MET A 585 11.80 -16.22 -27.08
C MET A 585 10.71 -15.17 -26.87
N LYS A 586 10.32 -14.44 -27.93
CA LYS A 586 9.21 -13.47 -27.89
C LYS A 586 7.88 -14.23 -27.98
N PRO A 587 7.04 -14.23 -26.93
CA PRO A 587 5.75 -14.88 -27.00
C PRO A 587 4.86 -14.29 -28.09
N VAL A 588 4.05 -15.16 -28.69
CA VAL A 588 2.94 -14.78 -29.58
C VAL A 588 1.64 -15.35 -29.04
N LEU A 589 0.54 -14.65 -29.27
CA LEU A 589 -0.81 -15.11 -28.97
C LEU A 589 -1.45 -15.58 -30.27
N ILE A 590 -1.80 -16.86 -30.37
CA ILE A 590 -2.67 -17.37 -31.43
C ILE A 590 -4.08 -17.41 -30.86
N GLU A 591 -5.06 -16.85 -31.55
CA GLU A 591 -6.43 -16.75 -31.05
C GLU A 591 -7.46 -17.28 -32.05
N LYS A 592 -8.54 -17.78 -31.46
CA LYS A 592 -9.82 -18.03 -32.12
C LYS A 592 -10.73 -16.83 -31.77
N PRO A 593 -10.76 -15.79 -32.61
CA PRO A 593 -11.68 -14.68 -32.42
C PRO A 593 -13.11 -15.20 -32.49
N TYR A 594 -13.93 -14.69 -31.58
CA TYR A 594 -15.37 -14.95 -31.51
C TYR A 594 -16.09 -14.27 -32.66
#